data_AF-N9EGF6-F1
#
_entry.id   AF-N9EGF6-F1
#
_cell.length_a   1.000
_cell.length_b   1.000
_cell.length_c   1.000
_cell.angle_alpha   90.00
_cell.angle_beta   90.00
_cell.angle_gamma   90.00
#
_symmetry.space_group_name_H-M   'P 1'
#
loop_
_entity.id
_entity.type
_entity.pdbx_description
1 polymer ?
#
loop_
_entity_poly.entity_id
_entity_poly.type
_entity_poly.pdbx_seq_one_letter_code
_entity_poly.pdbx_strand_id
1 'polypeptide(L)'
;MDITSQLFANDINRNRAWRRKVNFLHRGRDCRHTSTLWKPEKDWKMLWNRSLKRSRSKQLGIEYPRVSSAKRRKQAQYEFWMIAD
;
A
#
# COMPACT_ATOMS: atom_id res chain seq x y z
N MET A 1 -12.72 -14.34 -17.21
CA MET A 1 -11.88 -13.46 -16.36
C MET A 1 -10.53 -13.42 -17.03
N ASP A 2 -10.16 -12.29 -17.60
CA ASP A 2 -8.92 -12.14 -18.36
C ASP A 2 -7.71 -12.20 -17.41
N ILE A 3 -6.57 -12.70 -17.89
CA ILE A 3 -5.32 -12.85 -17.10
C ILE A 3 -4.93 -11.51 -16.44
N THR A 4 -5.16 -10.40 -17.13
CA THR A 4 -4.97 -9.04 -16.64
C THR A 4 -5.86 -8.75 -15.43
N SER A 5 -7.16 -9.05 -15.51
CA SER A 5 -8.11 -8.88 -14.40
C SER A 5 -7.77 -9.76 -13.19
N GLN A 6 -7.27 -10.98 -13.40
CA GLN A 6 -6.77 -11.85 -12.32
C GLN A 6 -5.49 -11.33 -11.67
N LEU A 7 -4.55 -10.77 -12.44
CA LEU A 7 -3.33 -10.15 -11.91
C LEU A 7 -3.66 -8.91 -11.07
N PHE A 8 -4.54 -8.02 -11.56
CA PHE A 8 -4.98 -6.85 -10.80
C PHE A 8 -5.71 -7.24 -9.51
N ALA A 9 -6.56 -8.27 -9.53
CA ALA A 9 -7.24 -8.77 -8.33
C ALA A 9 -6.26 -9.40 -7.32
N ASN A 10 -5.25 -10.14 -7.78
CA ASN A 10 -4.20 -10.71 -6.92
C ASN A 10 -3.31 -9.63 -6.29
N ASP A 11 -3.05 -8.53 -6.99
CA ASP A 11 -2.27 -7.39 -6.49
C ASP A 11 -3.03 -6.62 -5.39
N ILE A 12 -4.36 -6.55 -5.50
CA ILE A 12 -5.24 -5.99 -4.47
C ILE A 12 -5.21 -6.86 -3.20
N ASN A 13 -5.15 -8.19 -3.34
CA ASN A 13 -5.15 -9.12 -2.21
C ASN A 13 -3.79 -9.31 -1.51
N ARG A 14 -2.65 -9.17 -2.22
CA ARG A 14 -1.30 -9.34 -1.64
C ARG A 14 -0.49 -8.04 -1.50
N ASN A 15 -1.19 -6.94 -1.28
CA ASN A 15 -0.58 -5.62 -1.11
C ASN A 15 0.28 -5.50 0.16
N ARG A 16 0.89 -4.33 0.40
CA ARG A 16 1.71 -4.07 1.61
C ARG A 16 0.92 -4.17 2.91
N ALA A 17 -0.37 -3.88 2.91
CA ALA A 17 -1.22 -4.05 4.09
C ALA A 17 -1.38 -5.54 4.42
N TRP A 18 -1.65 -6.40 3.43
CA TRP A 18 -1.68 -7.86 3.59
C TRP A 18 -0.35 -8.41 4.12
N ARG A 19 0.79 -8.05 3.48
CA ARG A 19 2.12 -8.51 3.95
C ARG A 19 2.39 -8.13 5.40
N ARG A 20 1.94 -6.94 5.82
CA ARG A 20 2.05 -6.51 7.22
C ARG A 20 1.08 -7.24 8.13
N LYS A 21 -0.13 -7.56 7.67
CA LYS A 21 -1.12 -8.37 8.39
C LYS A 21 -0.60 -9.78 8.62
N VAL A 22 -0.05 -10.43 7.59
CA VAL A 22 0.58 -11.75 7.72
C VAL A 22 1.74 -11.71 8.72
N ASN A 23 2.65 -10.73 8.62
CA ASN A 23 3.72 -10.55 9.62
C ASN A 23 3.17 -10.24 11.02
N PHE A 24 2.01 -9.59 11.10
CA PHE A 24 1.31 -9.30 12.34
C PHE A 24 0.72 -10.56 12.97
N LEU A 25 0.18 -11.48 12.18
CA LEU A 25 -0.41 -12.72 12.66
C LEU A 25 0.66 -13.72 13.12
N HIS A 26 1.79 -13.78 12.41
CA HIS A 26 2.87 -14.75 12.66
C HIS A 26 3.97 -14.24 13.61
N ARG A 27 3.78 -13.09 14.27
CA ARG A 27 4.75 -12.58 15.25
C ARG A 27 4.45 -13.14 16.65
N GLY A 28 5.49 -13.28 17.47
CA GLY A 28 5.40 -13.72 18.87
C GLY A 28 4.58 -12.78 19.77
N ARG A 29 4.36 -13.18 21.04
CA ARG A 29 3.43 -12.51 21.98
C ARG A 29 3.71 -11.02 22.27
N ASP A 30 4.94 -10.54 22.13
CA ASP A 30 5.36 -9.20 22.60
C ASP A 30 5.16 -8.05 21.60
N CYS A 31 3.99 -7.96 20.96
CA CYS A 31 3.82 -7.04 19.84
C CYS A 31 2.74 -5.98 20.05
N ARG A 32 3.11 -4.89 20.74
CA ARG A 32 2.25 -3.70 20.86
C ARG A 32 1.92 -3.10 19.48
N HIS A 33 0.68 -2.65 19.32
CA HIS A 33 0.27 -1.87 18.16
C HIS A 33 0.96 -0.49 18.20
N THR A 34 1.92 -0.27 17.32
CA THR A 34 2.54 1.05 17.13
C THR A 34 1.95 1.72 15.90
N SER A 35 1.98 3.04 15.84
CA SER A 35 1.49 3.81 14.68
C SER A 35 2.22 3.48 13.36
N THR A 36 3.36 2.78 13.44
CA THR A 36 4.13 2.29 12.29
C THR A 36 3.56 1.03 11.66
N LEU A 37 2.52 0.43 12.25
CA LEU A 37 1.82 -0.72 11.68
C LEU A 37 1.14 -0.37 10.35
N TRP A 38 0.52 0.81 10.27
CA TRP A 38 -0.27 1.23 9.10
C TRP A 38 0.56 2.14 8.20
N LYS A 39 1.35 1.53 7.32
CA LYS A 39 2.10 2.24 6.28
C LYS A 39 1.43 2.06 4.92
N PRO A 40 1.10 3.16 4.21
CA PRO A 40 0.52 3.06 2.87
C PRO A 40 1.47 2.41 1.88
N GLU A 41 0.92 1.92 0.77
CA GLU A 41 1.66 1.34 -0.34
C GLU A 41 2.71 2.32 -0.90
N LYS A 42 3.82 1.78 -1.42
CA LYS A 42 4.86 2.58 -2.09
C LYS A 42 4.64 2.49 -3.60
N ASP A 43 3.73 3.32 -4.13
CA ASP A 43 3.48 3.36 -5.58
C ASP A 43 4.70 3.91 -6.36
N TRP A 44 5.55 4.70 -5.70
CA TRP A 44 6.68 5.42 -6.31
C TRP A 44 8.02 4.83 -5.87
N LYS A 45 8.25 3.53 -6.09
CA LYS A 45 9.52 2.86 -5.74
C LYS A 45 10.72 3.63 -6.31
N MET A 46 11.76 3.78 -5.49
CA MET A 46 13.06 4.42 -5.81
C MET A 46 13.02 5.91 -6.18
N LEU A 47 11.89 6.61 -6.03
CA LEU A 47 11.83 8.06 -6.23
C LEU A 47 11.80 8.77 -4.87
N TRP A 48 12.88 9.50 -4.57
CA TRP A 48 12.99 10.26 -3.32
C TRP A 48 12.18 11.56 -3.38
N ASN A 49 12.51 12.40 -4.37
CA ASN A 49 11.97 13.76 -4.50
C ASN A 49 10.57 13.79 -5.12
N ARG A 50 9.75 14.75 -4.65
CA ARG A 50 8.40 14.98 -5.18
C ARG A 50 8.40 15.38 -6.66
N SER A 51 9.41 16.12 -7.11
CA SER A 51 9.59 16.49 -8.52
C SER A 51 9.76 15.27 -9.42
N LEU A 52 10.60 14.31 -9.00
CA LEU A 52 10.82 13.06 -9.72
C LEU A 52 9.54 12.23 -9.83
N LYS A 53 8.74 12.16 -8.76
CA LYS A 53 7.45 11.45 -8.77
C LYS A 53 6.44 12.09 -9.73
N ARG A 54 6.38 13.43 -9.76
CA ARG A 54 5.55 14.17 -10.73
C ARG A 54 6.00 13.91 -12.17
N SER A 55 7.31 13.95 -12.43
CA SER A 55 7.85 13.65 -13.76
C SER A 55 7.48 12.22 -14.19
N ARG A 56 7.67 11.24 -13.30
CA ARG A 56 7.29 9.85 -13.57
C ARG A 56 5.79 9.66 -13.79
N SER A 57 4.95 10.35 -13.01
CA SER A 57 3.49 10.30 -13.20
C SER A 57 3.09 10.79 -14.59
N LYS A 58 3.72 11.86 -15.08
CA LYS A 58 3.52 12.37 -16.44
C LYS A 58 3.96 11.37 -17.50
N GLN A 59 5.14 10.76 -17.33
CA GLN A 59 5.64 9.72 -18.26
C GLN A 59 4.69 8.52 -18.37
N LEU A 60 4.10 8.12 -17.25
CA LEU A 60 3.19 6.98 -17.18
C LEU A 60 1.73 7.34 -17.56
N GLY A 61 1.44 8.62 -17.84
CA GLY A 61 0.08 9.07 -18.15
C GLY A 61 -0.91 8.98 -16.97
N ILE A 62 -0.41 8.91 -15.73
CA ILE A 62 -1.23 8.80 -14.52
C ILE A 62 -1.16 10.08 -13.68
N GLU A 63 -2.25 10.46 -13.01
CA GLU A 63 -2.20 11.61 -12.11
C GLU A 63 -1.38 11.28 -10.85
N TYR A 64 -0.44 12.17 -10.49
CA TYR A 64 0.25 12.07 -9.20
C TYR A 64 -0.76 12.28 -8.04
N PRO A 65 -0.83 11.37 -7.06
CA PRO A 65 -1.78 11.47 -5.96
C PRO A 65 -1.64 12.78 -5.18
N ARG A 66 -2.70 13.59 -5.18
CA ARG A 66 -2.83 14.78 -4.33
C ARG A 66 -3.45 14.46 -2.97
N VAL A 67 -3.18 13.24 -2.48
CA VAL A 67 -3.76 12.72 -1.25
C VAL A 67 -2.82 12.99 -0.07
N SER A 68 -3.37 13.56 1.00
CA SER A 68 -2.61 13.82 2.23
C SER A 68 -2.03 12.52 2.79
N SER A 69 -0.90 12.63 3.49
CA SER A 69 -0.29 11.49 4.18
C SER A 69 -1.24 10.85 5.19
N ALA A 70 -2.08 11.67 5.85
CA ALA A 70 -3.09 11.21 6.79
C ALA A 70 -4.18 10.36 6.12
N LYS A 71 -4.73 10.80 4.98
CA LYS A 71 -5.74 10.04 4.24
C LYS A 71 -5.18 8.72 3.73
N ARG A 72 -3.94 8.71 3.22
CA ARG A 72 -3.25 7.46 2.84
C ARG A 72 -3.03 6.51 4.01
N ARG A 73 -2.72 7.01 5.20
CA ARG A 73 -2.58 6.18 6.42
C ARG A 73 -3.91 5.56 6.82
N LYS A 74 -5.00 6.33 6.79
CA LYS A 74 -6.35 5.85 7.12
C LYS A 74 -6.79 4.76 6.14
N GLN A 75 -6.49 4.93 4.85
CA GLN A 75 -6.72 3.90 3.83
C GLN A 75 -5.94 2.62 4.12
N ALA A 76 -4.64 2.74 4.43
CA ALA A 76 -3.82 1.58 4.77
C ALA A 76 -4.29 0.85 6.04
N GLN A 77 -4.85 1.58 7.00
CA GLN A 77 -5.48 1.00 8.19
C GLN A 77 -6.75 0.24 7.83
N TYR A 78 -7.61 0.82 6.99
CA TYR A 78 -8.82 0.15 6.50
C TYR A 78 -8.47 -1.16 5.78
N GLU A 79 -7.53 -1.10 4.84
CA GLU A 79 -7.05 -2.27 4.10
C GLU A 79 -6.47 -3.35 5.01
N PHE A 80 -5.68 -2.97 6.02
CA PHE A 80 -5.10 -3.93 6.96
C PHE A 80 -6.16 -4.78 7.68
N TRP A 81 -7.31 -4.19 8.03
CA TRP A 81 -8.39 -4.89 8.73
C TRP A 81 -9.37 -5.58 7.78
N MET A 82 -9.54 -5.07 6.56
CA MET A 82 -10.56 -5.53 5.61
C MET A 82 -10.07 -6.57 4.62
N ILE A 83 -8.75 -6.72 4.44
CA ILE A 83 -8.22 -7.79 3.60
C ILE A 83 -8.47 -9.13 4.29
N ALA A 84 -9.33 -9.96 3.68
CA ALA A 84 -9.54 -11.35 4.06
C ALA A 84 -8.30 -12.20 3.73
N ASP A 85 -8.13 -13.33 4.42
CA ASP A 85 -7.02 -14.27 4.18
C ASP A 85 -7.24 -15.10 2.90
#